data_AF-A0A7C9D980-F1
#
_entry.id   AF-A0A7C9D980-F1
#
_cell.length_a   1.000
_cell.length_b   1.000
_cell.length_c   1.000
_cell.angle_alpha   90.00
_cell.angle_beta   90.00
_cell.angle_gamma   90.00
#
_symmetry.space_group_name_H-M   'P 1'
#
loop_
_entity.id
_entity.type
_entity.pdbx_description
1 polymer ?
#
loop_
_entity_poly.entity_id
_entity_poly.type
_entity_poly.pdbx_seq_one_letter_code
_entity_poly.pdbx_strand_id
1 'polypeptide(L)'
;MDFATVKSIAQSLHGTLQCSELKELCSAWKYESELEKLERTVSTIKAVILDAEAKHEQHFSHQKQLWVKELKDALYDADDLFDELSALAEQKQLMVSDMEGGNLSKKQRS
;
A
#
# COMPACT_ATOMS: atom_id res chain seq x y z
N MET A 1 4.26 -6.82 -19.08
CA MET A 1 2.96 -6.89 -18.39
C MET A 1 1.90 -6.52 -19.41
N ASP A 2 0.98 -7.42 -19.73
CA ASP A 2 -0.10 -7.13 -20.67
C ASP A 2 -1.24 -6.36 -19.99
N PHE A 3 -2.12 -5.80 -20.80
CA PHE A 3 -3.20 -4.95 -20.35
C PHE A 3 -4.21 -5.67 -19.44
N ALA A 4 -4.45 -6.97 -19.70
CA ALA A 4 -5.33 -7.81 -18.89
C ALA A 4 -4.76 -8.03 -17.47
N THR A 5 -3.44 -8.23 -17.38
CA THR A 5 -2.72 -8.36 -16.11
C THR A 5 -2.81 -7.06 -15.31
N VAL A 6 -2.60 -5.90 -15.96
CA VAL A 6 -2.70 -4.58 -15.31
C VAL A 6 -4.12 -4.33 -14.80
N LYS A 7 -5.15 -4.70 -15.57
CA LYS A 7 -6.56 -4.58 -15.17
C LYS A 7 -6.87 -5.41 -13.92
N SER A 8 -6.43 -6.67 -13.89
CA SER A 8 -6.62 -7.56 -12.74
C SER A 8 -5.98 -6.98 -11.47
N ILE A 9 -4.72 -6.51 -11.58
CA ILE A 9 -4.00 -5.87 -10.47
C ILE A 9 -4.74 -4.64 -9.97
N ALA A 10 -5.17 -3.74 -10.87
CA ALA A 10 -5.89 -2.53 -10.49
C ALA A 10 -7.22 -2.84 -9.77
N GLN A 11 -7.93 -3.88 -10.20
CA GLN A 11 -9.17 -4.31 -9.55
C GLN A 11 -8.94 -4.88 -8.15
N SER A 12 -7.94 -5.76 -7.99
CA SER A 12 -7.58 -6.31 -6.70
C SER A 12 -7.13 -5.23 -5.72
N LEU A 13 -6.25 -4.32 -6.17
CA LEU A 13 -5.71 -3.25 -5.34
C LEU A 13 -6.81 -2.28 -4.88
N HIS A 14 -7.75 -1.93 -5.77
CA HIS A 14 -8.90 -1.10 -5.40
C HIS A 14 -9.76 -1.73 -4.29
N GLY A 15 -9.96 -3.05 -4.33
CA GLY A 15 -10.67 -3.76 -3.27
C GLY A 15 -9.93 -3.71 -1.93
N THR A 16 -8.62 -3.93 -1.95
CA THR A 16 -7.77 -3.83 -0.76
C THR A 16 -7.77 -2.42 -0.16
N LEU A 17 -7.69 -1.38 -0.99
CA LEU A 17 -7.72 0.02 -0.54
C LEU A 17 -9.07 0.43 0.05
N GLN A 18 -10.16 -0.27 -0.30
CA GLN A 18 -11.49 -0.05 0.26
C GLN A 18 -11.74 -0.80 1.58
N CYS A 19 -10.80 -1.65 2.01
CA CYS A 19 -10.91 -2.39 3.26
C CYS A 19 -10.89 -1.43 4.47
N SER A 20 -11.89 -1.56 5.33
CA SER A 20 -12.06 -0.76 6.55
C SER A 20 -10.87 -0.89 7.51
N GLU A 21 -10.37 -2.11 7.68
CA GLU A 21 -9.29 -2.46 8.59
C GLU A 21 -7.97 -1.82 8.15
N LEU A 22 -7.74 -1.75 6.84
CA LEU A 22 -6.58 -1.07 6.27
C LEU A 22 -6.68 0.46 6.47
N LYS A 23 -7.87 1.04 6.26
CA LYS A 23 -8.12 2.47 6.50
C LYS A 23 -7.90 2.84 7.97
N GLU A 24 -8.40 2.04 8.90
CA GLU A 24 -8.21 2.23 10.34
C GLU A 24 -6.73 2.11 10.75
N LEU A 25 -6.00 1.14 10.18
CA LEU A 25 -4.57 0.97 10.44
C LEU A 25 -3.74 2.16 9.92
N CYS A 26 -3.98 2.59 8.68
CA CYS A 26 -3.32 3.75 8.10
C CYS A 26 -3.65 5.03 8.88
N SER A 27 -4.88 5.18 9.38
CA SER A 27 -5.30 6.27 10.28
C SER A 27 -4.53 6.26 11.59
N ALA A 28 -4.47 5.11 12.27
CA ALA A 28 -3.73 4.94 13.51
C ALA A 28 -2.23 5.28 13.36
N TRP A 29 -1.69 5.11 12.15
CA TRP A 29 -0.28 5.34 11.83
C TRP A 29 -0.01 6.66 11.07
N LYS A 30 -1.02 7.51 10.88
CA LYS A 30 -0.92 8.82 10.18
C LYS A 30 -0.53 8.75 8.70
N TYR A 31 -0.82 7.65 8.03
CA TYR A 31 -0.61 7.45 6.59
C TYR A 31 -1.88 7.66 5.74
N GLU A 32 -2.89 8.33 6.27
CA GLU A 32 -4.15 8.59 5.57
C GLU A 32 -3.95 9.33 4.24
N SER A 33 -3.01 10.29 4.19
CA SER A 33 -2.72 11.05 2.97
C SER A 33 -2.15 10.18 1.86
N GLU A 34 -1.25 9.25 2.20
CA GLU A 34 -0.61 8.37 1.23
C GLU A 34 -1.60 7.30 0.74
N LEU A 35 -2.43 6.79 1.65
CA LEU A 35 -3.51 5.88 1.28
C LEU A 35 -4.51 6.54 0.32
N GLU A 36 -4.88 7.80 0.55
CA GLU A 36 -5.81 8.54 -0.31
C GLU A 36 -5.21 8.84 -1.69
N LYS A 37 -3.92 9.15 -1.78
CA LYS A 37 -3.20 9.30 -3.06
C LYS A 37 -3.19 8.00 -3.86
N LEU A 38 -2.93 6.88 -3.18
CA LEU A 38 -2.92 5.57 -3.81
C LEU A 38 -4.31 5.18 -4.33
N GLU A 39 -5.38 5.42 -3.56
CA GLU A 39 -6.77 5.19 -3.98
C GLU A 39 -7.16 6.01 -5.22
N ARG A 40 -6.77 7.30 -5.26
CA ARG A 40 -6.98 8.17 -6.44
C ARG A 40 -6.27 7.65 -7.69
N THR A 41 -5.02 7.21 -7.54
CA THR A 41 -4.21 6.72 -8.66
C THR A 41 -4.78 5.42 -9.23
N VAL A 42 -5.09 4.45 -8.37
CA VAL A 42 -5.70 3.17 -8.78
C VAL A 42 -7.06 3.38 -9.46
N SER A 43 -7.87 4.31 -8.95
CA SER A 43 -9.17 4.64 -9.53
C SER A 43 -9.03 5.28 -10.92
N THR A 44 -8.06 6.16 -11.10
CA THR A 44 -7.75 6.78 -12.40
C THR A 44 -7.32 5.74 -13.43
N ILE A 45 -6.43 4.83 -13.04
CA ILE A 45 -5.95 3.74 -13.91
C ILE A 45 -7.09 2.82 -14.33
N LYS A 46 -7.98 2.46 -13.39
CA LYS A 46 -9.17 1.65 -13.69
C LYS A 46 -10.10 2.35 -14.70
N ALA A 47 -10.36 3.65 -14.52
CA ALA A 47 -11.20 4.42 -15.45
C ALA A 47 -10.59 4.50 -16.86
N VAL A 48 -9.29 4.73 -16.93
CA VAL A 48 -8.50 4.75 -18.16
C VAL A 48 -8.53 3.40 -18.88
N ILE A 49 -8.37 2.30 -18.15
CA ILE A 49 -8.42 0.94 -18.71
C ILE A 49 -9.80 0.68 -19.32
N LEU A 50 -10.87 1.07 -18.62
CA LEU A 50 -12.23 0.95 -19.14
C LEU A 50 -12.45 1.80 -20.41
N ASP A 51 -11.93 3.03 -20.44
CA ASP A 51 -12.00 3.90 -21.63
C ASP A 51 -11.18 3.34 -22.81
N ALA A 52 -10.02 2.72 -22.52
CA ALA A 52 -9.17 2.09 -23.53
C ALA A 52 -9.75 0.77 -24.07
N GLU A 53 -10.51 0.00 -23.29
CA GLU A 53 -11.27 -1.15 -23.80
C GLU A 53 -12.45 -0.73 -24.67
N ALA A 54 -13.11 0.37 -24.31
CA ALA A 54 -14.23 0.91 -25.08
C ALA A 54 -13.77 1.50 -26.43
N LYS A 55 -12.56 2.03 -26.50
CA LYS A 55 -11.97 2.64 -27.71
C LYS A 55 -10.91 1.70 -28.31
N HIS A 56 -11.33 0.84 -29.24
CA HIS A 56 -10.46 -0.06 -30.02
C HIS A 56 -9.06 0.54 -30.31
N GLU A 57 -8.02 -0.20 -29.95
CA GLU A 57 -6.74 0.25 -29.36
C GLU A 57 -5.76 1.13 -30.17
N GLN A 58 -6.13 1.71 -31.32
CA GLN A 58 -5.11 2.19 -32.27
C GLN A 58 -4.51 3.58 -32.01
N HIS A 59 -5.09 4.42 -31.13
CA HIS A 59 -4.71 5.85 -31.04
C HIS A 59 -4.04 6.32 -29.73
N PHE A 60 -3.84 5.47 -28.73
CA PHE A 60 -3.52 5.92 -27.36
C PHE A 60 -2.11 5.54 -26.85
N SER A 61 -1.09 5.44 -27.71
CA SER A 61 0.22 4.86 -27.30
C SER A 61 0.98 5.67 -26.24
N HIS A 62 0.97 7.01 -26.32
CA HIS A 62 1.69 7.87 -25.38
C HIS A 62 1.00 7.94 -24.01
N GLN A 63 -0.34 8.01 -24.00
CA GLN A 63 -1.11 8.04 -22.77
C GLN A 63 -1.02 6.69 -22.03
N LYS A 64 -1.08 5.57 -22.77
CA LYS A 64 -0.82 4.22 -22.22
C LYS A 64 0.54 4.16 -21.51
N GLN A 65 1.60 4.73 -22.08
CA GLN A 65 2.92 4.77 -21.45
C GLN A 65 2.97 5.65 -20.20
N LEU A 66 2.31 6.80 -20.21
CA LEU A 66 2.24 7.69 -19.05
C LEU A 66 1.54 7.04 -17.86
N TRP A 67 0.41 6.36 -18.08
CA TRP A 67 -0.33 5.71 -17.00
C TRP A 67 0.37 4.46 -16.44
N VAL A 68 1.07 3.72 -17.30
CA VAL A 68 1.96 2.62 -16.84
C VAL A 68 3.06 3.17 -15.95
N LYS A 69 3.57 4.38 -16.26
CA LYS A 69 4.54 5.06 -15.41
C LYS A 69 3.91 5.47 -14.08
N GLU A 70 2.75 6.12 -14.08
CA GLU A 70 2.05 6.51 -12.84
C GLU A 70 1.68 5.29 -11.96
N LEU A 71 1.31 4.16 -12.56
CA LEU A 71 1.05 2.93 -11.82
C LEU A 71 2.33 2.40 -11.16
N LYS A 72 3.47 2.48 -11.86
CA LYS A 72 4.76 2.09 -11.29
C LYS A 72 5.13 3.01 -10.14
N ASP A 73 5.02 4.32 -10.34
CA ASP A 73 5.34 5.31 -9.31
C ASP A 73 4.48 5.05 -8.06
N ALA A 74 3.17 4.84 -8.22
CA ALA A 74 2.29 4.51 -7.09
C ALA A 74 2.57 3.14 -6.44
N LEU A 75 3.10 2.16 -7.18
CA LEU A 75 3.53 0.89 -6.60
C LEU A 75 4.79 1.07 -5.76
N TYR A 76 5.73 1.91 -6.21
CA TYR A 76 6.91 2.27 -5.42
C TYR A 76 6.53 3.04 -4.15
N ASP A 77 5.62 4.02 -4.26
CA ASP A 77 5.12 4.75 -3.09
C ASP A 77 4.46 3.80 -2.07
N ALA A 78 3.77 2.76 -2.54
CA ALA A 78 3.18 1.73 -1.69
C ALA A 78 4.23 0.80 -1.06
N ASP A 79 5.29 0.45 -1.79
CA ASP A 79 6.41 -0.38 -1.30
C ASP A 79 7.18 0.36 -0.20
N ASP A 80 7.52 1.64 -0.44
CA ASP A 80 8.15 2.53 0.54
C ASP A 80 7.28 2.66 1.81
N LEU A 81 5.97 2.81 1.64
CA LEU A 81 5.02 2.81 2.75
C LEU A 81 5.08 1.49 3.55
N PHE A 82 5.03 0.33 2.88
CA PHE A 82 5.08 -0.97 3.57
C PHE A 82 6.39 -1.21 4.31
N ASP A 83 7.51 -0.74 3.78
CA ASP A 83 8.81 -0.78 4.45
C ASP A 83 8.81 0.06 5.73
N GLU A 84 8.25 1.27 5.69
CA GLU A 84 8.09 2.11 6.88
C GLU A 84 7.17 1.44 7.93
N LEU A 85 6.08 0.82 7.50
CA LEU A 85 5.18 0.08 8.39
C LEU A 85 5.87 -1.12 9.04
N SER A 86 6.67 -1.85 8.28
CA SER A 86 7.43 -3.01 8.78
C SER A 86 8.47 -2.57 9.82
N ALA A 87 9.19 -1.48 9.57
CA ALA A 87 10.14 -0.91 10.52
C ALA A 87 9.45 -0.46 11.84
N LEU A 88 8.27 0.16 11.75
CA LEU A 88 7.49 0.57 12.92
C LEU A 88 6.99 -0.65 13.73
N ALA A 89 6.58 -1.73 13.04
CA ALA A 89 6.14 -2.96 13.70
C ALA A 89 7.30 -3.65 14.45
N GLU A 90 8.49 -3.69 13.86
CA GLU A 90 9.71 -4.21 14.50
C GLU A 90 10.11 -3.38 15.74
N GLN A 91 10.07 -2.05 15.63
CA GLN A 91 10.36 -1.17 16.77
C GLN A 91 9.40 -1.41 17.95
N LYS A 92 8.13 -1.68 17.65
CA LYS A 92 7.13 -1.97 18.67
C LYS A 92 7.37 -3.31 19.36
N GLN A 93 7.87 -4.33 18.64
CA GLN A 93 8.27 -5.60 19.25
C GLN A 93 9.49 -5.45 20.16
N LEU A 94 10.49 -4.66 19.76
CA LEU A 94 11.69 -4.40 20.57
C LEU A 94 11.35 -3.70 21.89
N MET A 95 10.44 -2.72 21.87
CA MET A 95 9.98 -2.05 23.10
C MET A 95 9.19 -2.96 24.05
N VAL A 96 8.51 -4.00 23.54
CA VAL A 96 7.81 -4.98 24.38
C VAL A 96 8.81 -5.94 25.05
N SER A 97 9.88 -6.34 24.36
CA SER A 97 10.91 -7.22 24.93
C SER A 97 11.76 -6.57 26.03
N ASP A 98 11.98 -5.24 25.98
CA ASP A 98 12.79 -4.54 27.00
C ASP A 98 12.06 -4.35 28.34
N MET A 99 10.72 -4.43 28.36
CA MET A 99 9.94 -4.32 29.61
C MET A 99 9.82 -5.64 30.39
N GLU A 100 10.02 -6.81 29.77
CA GLU A 100 9.90 -8.11 30.45
C GLU A 100 11.20 -8.62 31.12
N GLY A 101 12.35 -8.00 30.85
CA GLY A 101 13.66 -8.41 31.40
C GLY A 101 13.95 -8.02 32.86
N GLY A 102 13.05 -7.29 33.53
CA GLY A 102 13.35 -6.60 34.80
C GLY A 102 13.05 -7.33 36.11
N ASN A 103 12.46 -8.53 36.12
CA ASN A 103 11.86 -9.08 37.35
C ASN A 103 12.28 -10.52 37.71
N LEU A 104 13.59 -10.78 37.87
CA LEU A 104 14.12 -11.98 38.54
C LEU A 104 15.43 -11.68 39.28
N SER A 105 15.40 -10.94 40.40
CA SER A 105 16.58 -10.79 41.27
C SER A 105 16.29 -10.36 42.71
N LYS A 106 15.25 -10.89 43.39
CA LYS A 106 15.13 -10.74 44.86
C LYS A 106 14.46 -11.95 45.53
N LYS A 107 15.11 -13.10 45.55
CA LYS A 107 14.82 -14.12 46.57
C LYS A 107 15.99 -15.07 46.84
N GLN A 108 17.05 -14.57 47.47
CA GLN A 108 17.90 -15.36 48.37
C GLN A 108 18.56 -14.46 49.41
N ARG A 109 17.97 -14.43 50.63
CA ARG A 109 18.61 -14.29 51.96
C ARG A 109 17.61 -13.70 52.96
N SER A 110 16.99 -14.57 53.75
CA SER A 110 17.18 -14.61 55.22
C SER A 110 16.51 -15.86 55.76
#